data_AF-A0A503DDD7-F1
#
_entry.id   AF-A0A503DDD7-F1
#
_cell.length_a   1.000
_cell.length_b   1.000
_cell.length_c   1.000
_cell.angle_alpha   90.00
_cell.angle_beta   90.00
_cell.angle_gamma   90.00
#
_symmetry.space_group_name_H-M   'P 1'
#
loop_
_entity.id
_entity.type
_entity.pdbx_description
1 polymer ?
#
loop_
_entity_poly.entity_id
_entity_poly.type
_entity_poly.pdbx_seq_one_letter_code
_entity_poly.pdbx_strand_id
1 'polypeptide(L)'
;MPTSRPHLFALLGAVAALMPGVAISGSVDVRVTSAIPVPGVQDKAQQAPSPSVARLKSGLDALAAGDIAGARGVRDALPAQSLDQHILAWAIALYGGDKVPSGDIAAAAKMLPNWPGTVALRKNSERALYRENPAADVVVKAFDGSQPQTFEGVMVLARAYVSSGNAKAARSVLSPFWRTAILEAKDETALIKEFGSLVPAADHRFRMERMFYADRVSSALRVAGLAGAQQLADAWAAADRSDKNAAKLLKAVPAAQRSAGYFFAQAEYLRKQQDFAGAAAVVMKAPADRDFLVDPDAWWVERRVLSRELVDRGDMKTAYKIVAT
;
A
#
# COMPACT_ATOMS: atom_id res chain seq x y z
N MET A 1 -32.18 -5.43 0.41
CA MET A 1 -31.84 -5.44 -1.03
C MET A 1 -31.58 -4.01 -1.47
N PRO A 2 -30.39 -3.71 -2.00
CA PRO A 2 -30.01 -2.36 -2.43
C PRO A 2 -30.37 -2.11 -3.90
N THR A 3 -30.73 -0.88 -4.23
CA THR A 3 -30.88 -0.40 -5.61
C THR A 3 -29.67 0.46 -5.98
N SER A 4 -28.83 -0.08 -6.87
CA SER A 4 -27.73 0.65 -7.49
C SER A 4 -28.23 1.56 -8.61
N ARG A 5 -27.76 2.80 -8.63
CA ARG A 5 -27.71 3.67 -9.82
C ARG A 5 -26.24 4.01 -10.11
N PRO A 6 -25.74 3.83 -11.33
CA PRO A 6 -24.52 4.49 -11.77
C PRO A 6 -24.84 5.79 -12.52
N HIS A 7 -24.08 6.84 -12.19
CA HIS A 7 -24.05 8.10 -12.89
C HIS A 7 -23.18 7.99 -14.15
N LEU A 8 -23.75 8.38 -15.29
CA LEU A 8 -23.05 8.66 -16.54
C LEU A 8 -22.20 9.94 -16.38
N PHE A 9 -20.96 9.91 -16.86
CA PHE A 9 -20.23 11.11 -17.25
C PHE A 9 -20.01 11.14 -18.76
N ALA A 10 -20.30 12.30 -19.32
CA ALA A 10 -20.41 12.63 -20.73
C ALA A 10 -19.06 12.80 -21.43
N LEU A 11 -19.05 12.49 -22.73
CA LEU A 11 -18.06 12.94 -23.71
C LEU A 11 -18.76 13.89 -24.70
N LEU A 12 -18.47 15.19 -24.59
CA LEU A 12 -18.41 16.08 -25.76
C LEU A 12 -17.14 15.70 -26.53
N GLY A 13 -17.01 15.76 -27.85
CA GLY A 13 -17.81 16.36 -28.92
C GLY A 13 -16.82 16.69 -30.05
N ALA A 14 -17.17 16.41 -31.31
CA ALA A 14 -16.65 17.12 -32.49
C ALA A 14 -17.48 16.73 -33.72
N VAL A 15 -17.83 17.77 -34.49
CA VAL A 15 -18.86 17.82 -35.54
C VAL A 15 -18.21 17.90 -36.94
N ALA A 16 -19.00 17.49 -37.95
CA ALA A 16 -19.01 17.90 -39.38
C ALA A 16 -17.98 17.28 -40.36
N ALA A 17 -18.32 17.01 -41.64
CA ALA A 17 -19.49 17.36 -42.46
C ALA A 17 -19.77 16.32 -43.58
N LEU A 18 -21.02 16.31 -44.06
CA LEU A 18 -21.49 15.68 -45.30
C LEU A 18 -21.00 16.44 -46.54
N MET A 19 -20.90 15.75 -47.70
CA MET A 19 -21.82 15.88 -48.85
C MET A 19 -21.35 15.02 -50.07
N PRO A 20 -22.21 14.76 -51.10
CA PRO A 20 -22.37 13.44 -51.72
C PRO A 20 -22.03 13.35 -53.23
N GLY A 21 -22.11 12.13 -53.77
CA GLY A 21 -22.70 11.86 -55.09
C GLY A 21 -21.76 11.43 -56.21
N VAL A 22 -21.94 10.21 -56.73
CA VAL A 22 -22.54 9.91 -58.05
C VAL A 22 -22.35 8.42 -58.33
N ALA A 23 -23.45 7.73 -58.63
CA ALA A 23 -23.46 6.37 -59.13
C ALA A 23 -23.24 6.37 -60.65
N ILE A 24 -22.37 5.49 -61.14
CA ILE A 24 -22.36 5.08 -62.55
C ILE A 24 -22.41 3.55 -62.58
N SER A 25 -23.55 3.05 -63.06
CA SER A 25 -23.71 1.67 -63.50
C SER A 25 -22.82 1.42 -64.72
N GLY A 26 -21.97 0.41 -64.63
CA GLY A 26 -21.15 -0.08 -65.74
C GLY A 26 -21.10 -1.60 -65.69
N SER A 27 -21.52 -2.23 -66.78
CA SER A 27 -21.65 -3.66 -67.04
C SER A 27 -20.43 -4.50 -66.64
N VAL A 28 -20.71 -5.70 -66.15
CA VAL A 28 -19.76 -6.77 -65.81
C VAL A 28 -19.02 -7.24 -67.07
N ASP A 29 -17.70 -7.00 -67.10
CA ASP A 29 -16.78 -7.68 -68.01
C ASP A 29 -16.15 -8.85 -67.24
N VAL A 30 -16.52 -10.08 -67.58
CA VAL A 30 -15.88 -11.30 -67.04
C VAL A 30 -14.52 -11.45 -67.71
N ARG A 31 -13.52 -10.72 -67.19
CA ARG A 31 -12.13 -11.03 -67.49
C ARG A 31 -11.74 -12.25 -66.67
N VAL A 32 -11.53 -13.35 -67.39
CA VAL A 32 -10.81 -14.54 -66.93
C VAL A 32 -9.51 -14.07 -66.29
N THR A 33 -9.42 -14.19 -64.97
CA THR A 33 -8.21 -13.89 -64.21
C THR A 33 -7.15 -14.89 -64.63
N SER A 34 -6.14 -14.40 -65.35
CA SER A 34 -4.87 -15.11 -65.47
C SER A 34 -4.33 -15.37 -64.07
N ALA A 35 -4.00 -16.62 -63.80
CA ALA A 35 -3.43 -17.03 -62.52
C ALA A 35 -2.18 -16.21 -62.22
N ILE A 36 -2.18 -15.53 -61.06
CA ILE A 36 -0.96 -14.97 -60.49
C ILE A 36 -0.07 -16.19 -60.16
N PRO A 37 1.17 -16.27 -60.67
CA PRO A 37 2.10 -17.29 -60.23
C PRO A 37 2.34 -17.04 -58.74
N VAL A 38 1.83 -17.93 -57.90
CA VAL A 38 2.19 -17.98 -56.49
C VAL A 38 3.70 -18.21 -56.47
N PRO A 39 4.51 -17.31 -55.89
CA PRO A 39 5.91 -17.64 -55.62
C PRO A 39 5.88 -18.96 -54.88
N GLY A 40 6.56 -19.98 -55.43
CA GLY A 40 6.48 -21.34 -54.93
C GLY A 40 6.49 -21.32 -53.41
N VAL A 41 5.49 -21.97 -52.83
CA VAL A 41 5.47 -22.28 -51.40
C VAL A 41 6.71 -23.15 -51.18
N GLN A 42 7.87 -22.50 -50.99
CA GLN A 42 8.93 -23.07 -50.20
C GLN A 42 8.25 -23.44 -48.91
N ASP A 43 8.26 -24.74 -48.63
CA ASP A 43 7.70 -25.34 -47.44
C ASP A 43 7.77 -24.34 -46.29
N LYS A 44 6.63 -24.06 -45.67
CA LYS A 44 6.62 -23.71 -44.26
C LYS A 44 7.13 -24.95 -43.51
N ALA A 45 8.42 -25.26 -43.67
CA ALA A 45 9.15 -25.97 -42.66
C ALA A 45 8.82 -25.21 -41.38
N GLN A 46 8.16 -25.87 -40.44
CA GLN A 46 8.12 -25.42 -39.07
C GLN A 46 9.58 -25.17 -38.69
N GLN A 47 10.03 -23.92 -38.82
CA GLN A 47 11.34 -23.52 -38.38
C GLN A 47 11.30 -23.73 -36.88
N ALA A 48 11.90 -24.84 -36.45
CA ALA A 48 12.09 -25.12 -35.05
C ALA A 48 12.67 -23.86 -34.42
N PRO A 49 12.15 -23.40 -33.27
CA PRO A 49 12.69 -22.24 -32.59
C PRO A 49 14.21 -22.40 -32.52
N SER A 50 14.95 -21.30 -32.71
CA SER A 50 16.40 -21.34 -32.56
C SER A 50 16.74 -22.05 -31.24
N PRO A 51 17.85 -22.81 -31.15
CA PRO A 51 18.17 -23.56 -29.94
C PRO A 51 18.15 -22.70 -28.66
N SER A 52 18.39 -21.39 -28.77
CA SER A 52 18.28 -20.43 -27.67
C SER A 52 16.82 -20.16 -27.26
N VAL A 53 15.91 -19.92 -28.21
CA VAL A 53 14.47 -19.72 -27.96
C VAL A 53 13.83 -20.97 -27.38
N ALA A 54 14.22 -22.16 -27.84
CA ALA A 54 13.74 -23.42 -27.29
C ALA A 54 14.13 -23.60 -25.80
N ARG A 55 15.37 -23.25 -25.45
CA ARG A 55 15.85 -23.28 -24.06
C ARG A 55 15.18 -22.21 -23.20
N LEU A 56 15.03 -20.98 -23.70
CA LEU A 56 14.30 -19.94 -22.98
C LEU A 56 12.86 -20.41 -22.68
N LYS A 57 12.17 -20.96 -23.69
CA LYS A 57 10.82 -21.50 -23.51
C LYS A 57 10.79 -22.59 -22.44
N SER A 58 11.73 -23.55 -22.45
CA SER A 58 11.75 -24.61 -21.44
C SER A 58 11.94 -24.06 -20.02
N GLY A 59 12.74 -23.01 -19.84
CA GLY A 59 12.92 -22.35 -18.55
C GLY A 59 11.67 -21.62 -18.08
N LEU A 60 10.95 -20.96 -19.00
CA LEU A 60 9.67 -20.31 -18.70
C LEU A 60 8.57 -21.34 -18.41
N ASP A 61 8.54 -22.48 -19.12
CA ASP A 61 7.62 -23.58 -18.85
C ASP A 61 7.87 -24.17 -17.45
N ALA A 62 9.15 -24.36 -17.07
CA ALA A 62 9.52 -24.83 -15.73
C ALA A 62 9.07 -23.83 -14.63
N LEU A 63 9.27 -22.53 -14.88
CA LEU A 63 8.79 -21.48 -13.99
C LEU A 63 7.26 -21.51 -13.84
N ALA A 64 6.52 -21.65 -14.95
CA ALA A 64 5.07 -21.75 -14.95
C ALA A 64 4.56 -23.00 -14.22
N ALA A 65 5.31 -24.10 -14.27
CA ALA A 65 5.05 -25.33 -13.52
C ALA A 65 5.44 -25.24 -12.03
N GLY A 66 6.04 -24.13 -11.57
CA GLY A 66 6.54 -23.96 -10.20
C GLY A 66 7.85 -24.71 -9.90
N ASP A 67 8.51 -25.24 -10.93
CA ASP A 67 9.85 -25.83 -10.86
C ASP A 67 10.93 -24.75 -10.95
N ILE A 68 11.10 -24.04 -9.83
CA ILE A 68 12.06 -22.94 -9.73
C ILE A 68 13.50 -23.45 -9.85
N ALA A 69 13.79 -24.67 -9.38
CA ALA A 69 15.12 -25.26 -9.51
C ALA A 69 15.44 -25.55 -10.98
N GLY A 70 14.50 -26.16 -11.72
CA GLY A 70 14.63 -26.39 -13.15
C GLY A 70 14.77 -25.09 -13.95
N ALA A 71 13.93 -24.09 -13.66
CA ALA A 71 14.02 -22.77 -14.32
C ALA A 71 15.39 -22.11 -14.09
N ARG A 72 15.94 -22.17 -12.87
CA ARG A 72 17.28 -21.66 -12.55
C ARG A 72 18.37 -22.44 -13.28
N GLY A 73 18.28 -23.77 -13.32
CA GLY A 73 19.22 -24.61 -14.08
C GLY A 73 19.25 -24.24 -15.57
N VAL A 74 18.07 -23.98 -16.17
CA VAL A 74 17.98 -23.51 -17.56
C VAL A 74 18.60 -22.12 -17.73
N ARG A 75 18.33 -21.17 -16.81
CA ARG A 75 18.95 -19.84 -16.82
C ARG A 75 20.47 -19.91 -16.82
N ASP A 76 21.03 -20.77 -15.98
CA ASP A 76 22.48 -20.90 -15.81
C ASP A 76 23.14 -21.59 -17.02
N ALA A 77 22.38 -22.37 -17.79
CA ALA A 77 22.82 -22.99 -19.05
C ALA A 77 22.66 -22.10 -20.31
N LEU A 78 21.95 -20.96 -20.19
CA LEU A 78 21.88 -19.97 -21.26
C LEU A 78 23.20 -19.19 -21.37
N PRO A 79 23.55 -18.67 -22.56
CA PRO A 79 24.78 -17.89 -22.72
C PRO A 79 24.78 -16.69 -21.77
N ALA A 80 25.93 -16.49 -21.10
CA ALA A 80 26.08 -15.39 -20.14
C ALA A 80 25.82 -14.03 -20.80
N GLN A 81 25.09 -13.16 -20.10
CA GLN A 81 24.70 -11.82 -20.56
C GLN A 81 23.81 -11.78 -21.81
N SER A 82 23.27 -12.92 -22.23
CA SER A 82 22.30 -12.96 -23.33
C SER A 82 20.95 -12.38 -22.89
N LEU A 83 20.20 -11.84 -23.86
CA LEU A 83 18.83 -11.39 -23.63
C LEU A 83 17.96 -12.52 -23.06
N ASP A 84 18.11 -13.75 -23.56
CA ASP A 84 17.37 -14.91 -23.07
C ASP A 84 17.66 -15.19 -21.59
N GLN A 85 18.94 -15.14 -21.18
CA GLN A 85 19.33 -15.28 -19.77
C GLN A 85 18.73 -14.16 -18.93
N HIS A 86 18.75 -12.92 -19.41
CA HIS A 86 18.18 -11.77 -18.72
C HIS A 86 16.67 -11.89 -18.53
N ILE A 87 15.93 -12.28 -19.59
CA ILE A 87 14.49 -12.51 -19.55
C ILE A 87 14.17 -13.56 -18.49
N LEU A 88 14.88 -14.70 -18.51
CA LEU A 88 14.60 -15.79 -17.57
C LEU A 88 14.99 -15.43 -16.13
N ALA A 89 16.13 -14.74 -15.92
CA ALA A 89 16.53 -14.24 -14.61
C ALA A 89 15.49 -13.27 -14.02
N TRP A 90 15.00 -12.33 -14.83
CA TRP A 90 13.94 -11.41 -14.46
C TRP A 90 12.63 -12.13 -14.13
N ALA A 91 12.22 -13.07 -14.99
CA ALA A 91 10.98 -13.82 -14.79
C ALA A 91 11.02 -14.67 -13.52
N ILE A 92 12.14 -15.35 -13.25
CA ILE A 92 12.35 -16.10 -11.99
C ILE A 92 12.28 -15.16 -10.79
N ALA A 93 13.00 -14.03 -10.83
CA ALA A 93 13.04 -13.10 -9.70
C ALA A 93 11.68 -12.43 -9.40
N LEU A 94 10.86 -12.25 -10.43
CA LEU A 94 9.55 -11.61 -10.31
C LEU A 94 8.43 -12.59 -9.93
N TYR A 95 8.42 -13.77 -10.56
CA TYR A 95 7.30 -14.71 -10.50
C TYR A 95 7.62 -16.05 -9.80
N GLY A 96 8.88 -16.34 -9.49
CA GLY A 96 9.27 -17.62 -8.91
C GLY A 96 8.88 -17.80 -7.44
N GLY A 97 8.34 -16.77 -6.81
CA GLY A 97 7.73 -16.86 -5.48
C GLY A 97 8.73 -17.09 -4.34
N ASP A 98 8.34 -17.92 -3.38
CA ASP A 98 9.03 -18.14 -2.11
C ASP A 98 10.30 -19.00 -2.22
N LYS A 99 10.41 -19.82 -3.27
CA LYS A 99 11.56 -20.70 -3.52
C LYS A 99 12.76 -19.99 -4.17
N VAL A 100 12.62 -18.72 -4.58
CA VAL A 100 13.71 -17.97 -5.20
C VAL A 100 14.60 -17.36 -4.12
N PRO A 101 15.93 -17.61 -4.16
CA PRO A 101 16.85 -17.04 -3.20
C PRO A 101 17.00 -15.52 -3.32
N SER A 102 17.28 -14.84 -2.22
CA SER A 102 17.48 -13.39 -2.17
C SER A 102 18.63 -12.95 -3.08
N GLY A 103 19.71 -13.74 -3.14
CA GLY A 103 20.88 -13.49 -3.99
C GLY A 103 20.55 -13.52 -5.48
N ASP A 104 19.68 -14.44 -5.93
CA ASP A 104 19.23 -14.51 -7.32
C ASP A 104 18.42 -13.27 -7.71
N ILE A 105 17.54 -12.81 -6.81
CA ILE A 105 16.73 -11.60 -7.02
C ILE A 105 17.63 -10.36 -7.06
N ALA A 106 18.59 -10.26 -6.14
CA ALA A 106 19.56 -9.16 -6.09
C ALA A 106 20.45 -9.12 -7.35
N ALA A 107 20.90 -10.28 -7.82
CA ALA A 107 21.67 -10.40 -9.06
C ALA A 107 20.86 -9.95 -10.27
N ALA A 108 19.59 -10.39 -10.38
CA ALA A 108 18.70 -9.96 -11.45
C ALA A 108 18.47 -8.43 -11.41
N ALA A 109 18.19 -7.86 -10.23
CA ALA A 109 17.99 -6.42 -10.08
C ALA A 109 19.23 -5.60 -10.45
N LYS A 110 20.43 -6.07 -10.06
CA LYS A 110 21.71 -5.41 -10.38
C LYS A 110 22.02 -5.46 -11.87
N MET A 111 21.74 -6.60 -12.50
CA MET A 111 21.99 -6.81 -13.94
C MET A 111 21.00 -6.03 -14.81
N LEU A 112 19.79 -5.75 -14.28
CA LEU A 112 18.65 -5.22 -15.04
C LEU A 112 18.04 -3.96 -14.38
N PRO A 113 18.82 -2.89 -14.14
CA PRO A 113 18.36 -1.73 -13.35
C PRO A 113 17.20 -0.94 -13.98
N ASN A 114 17.06 -0.97 -15.31
CA ASN A 114 16.04 -0.23 -16.06
C ASN A 114 14.88 -1.10 -16.54
N TRP A 115 14.79 -2.34 -16.04
CA TRP A 115 13.73 -3.27 -16.43
C TRP A 115 12.45 -3.03 -15.63
N PRO A 116 11.28 -3.38 -16.18
CA PRO A 116 10.02 -3.22 -15.45
C PRO A 116 10.00 -4.05 -14.16
N GLY A 117 9.22 -3.60 -13.17
CA GLY A 117 8.98 -4.37 -11.96
C GLY A 117 10.05 -4.27 -10.87
N THR A 118 10.96 -3.29 -10.92
CA THR A 118 12.00 -3.09 -9.89
C THR A 118 11.46 -3.02 -8.46
N VAL A 119 10.29 -2.38 -8.25
CA VAL A 119 9.60 -2.34 -6.95
C VAL A 119 9.18 -3.74 -6.49
N ALA A 120 8.66 -4.57 -7.40
CA ALA A 120 8.25 -5.93 -7.08
C ALA A 120 9.47 -6.82 -6.79
N LEU A 121 10.55 -6.69 -7.57
CA LEU A 121 11.82 -7.37 -7.32
C LEU A 121 12.37 -7.01 -5.93
N ARG A 122 12.35 -5.72 -5.57
CA ARG A 122 12.76 -5.26 -4.23
C ARG A 122 11.93 -5.94 -3.13
N LYS A 123 10.60 -5.89 -3.24
CA LYS A 123 9.72 -6.55 -2.26
C LYS A 123 9.92 -8.07 -2.19
N ASN A 124 10.20 -8.73 -3.32
CA ASN A 124 10.53 -10.16 -3.36
C ASN A 124 11.86 -10.44 -2.67
N SER A 125 12.87 -9.60 -2.88
CA SER A 125 14.18 -9.69 -2.22
C SER A 125 14.04 -9.54 -0.70
N GLU A 126 13.28 -8.55 -0.23
CA GLU A 126 13.00 -8.34 1.20
C GLU A 126 12.33 -9.57 1.85
N ARG A 127 11.31 -10.14 1.18
CA ARG A 127 10.67 -11.38 1.64
C ARG A 127 11.62 -12.57 1.64
N ALA A 128 12.49 -12.69 0.64
CA ALA A 128 13.48 -13.77 0.57
C ALA A 128 14.53 -13.66 1.68
N LEU A 129 15.07 -12.46 1.92
CA LEU A 129 15.99 -12.19 3.02
C LEU A 129 15.38 -12.56 4.37
N TYR A 130 14.10 -12.24 4.59
CA TYR A 130 13.40 -12.61 5.83
C TYR A 130 13.26 -14.12 6.00
N ARG A 131 12.96 -14.87 4.92
CA ARG A 131 12.88 -16.34 4.97
C ARG A 131 14.23 -16.99 5.22
N GLU A 132 15.27 -16.49 4.56
CA GLU A 132 16.64 -17.00 4.67
C GLU A 132 17.29 -16.64 6.00
N ASN A 133 16.90 -15.50 6.59
CA ASN A 133 17.46 -14.95 7.82
C ASN A 133 19.00 -15.02 7.86
N PRO A 134 19.70 -14.44 6.86
CA PRO A 134 21.15 -14.49 6.79
C PRO A 134 21.80 -13.64 7.89
N ALA A 135 23.13 -13.67 7.96
CA ALA A 135 23.89 -12.87 8.90
C ALA A 135 23.62 -11.37 8.75
N ALA A 136 23.76 -10.62 9.85
CA ALA A 136 23.34 -9.22 9.93
C ALA A 136 24.06 -8.31 8.91
N ASP A 137 25.34 -8.55 8.66
CA ASP A 137 26.14 -7.84 7.67
C ASP A 137 25.62 -8.03 6.24
N VAL A 138 25.17 -9.25 5.92
CA VAL A 138 24.55 -9.58 4.62
C VAL A 138 23.24 -8.82 4.46
N VAL A 139 22.39 -8.81 5.49
CA VAL A 139 21.11 -8.07 5.46
C VAL A 139 21.37 -6.58 5.27
N VAL A 140 22.20 -5.97 6.11
CA VAL A 140 22.48 -4.52 6.05
C VAL A 140 23.05 -4.14 4.68
N LYS A 141 23.97 -4.94 4.14
CA LYS A 141 24.53 -4.75 2.79
C LYS A 141 23.47 -4.89 1.69
N ALA A 142 22.55 -5.84 1.81
CA ALA A 142 21.49 -6.04 0.82
C ALA A 142 20.52 -4.86 0.73
N PHE A 143 20.28 -4.17 1.85
CA PHE A 143 19.48 -2.94 1.85
C PHE A 143 20.24 -1.71 1.36
N ASP A 144 21.57 -1.69 1.46
CA ASP A 144 22.44 -0.60 0.96
C ASP A 144 21.95 0.81 1.33
N GLY A 145 21.54 0.98 2.59
CA GLY A 145 21.01 2.24 3.13
C GLY A 145 19.57 2.60 2.72
N SER A 146 18.92 1.80 1.87
CA SER A 146 17.55 2.05 1.41
C SER A 146 16.50 1.51 2.39
N GLN A 147 15.37 2.21 2.51
CA GLN A 147 14.30 1.87 3.46
C GLN A 147 13.46 0.68 2.98
N PRO A 148 13.14 -0.29 3.84
CA PRO A 148 12.31 -1.44 3.47
C PRO A 148 10.91 -1.02 3.02
N GLN A 149 10.32 -1.82 2.12
CA GLN A 149 9.00 -1.61 1.53
C GLN A 149 7.98 -2.65 1.97
N THR A 150 8.40 -3.71 2.66
CA THR A 150 7.52 -4.74 3.21
C THR A 150 7.69 -4.88 4.71
N PHE A 151 6.69 -5.50 5.35
CA PHE A 151 6.77 -5.88 6.76
C PHE A 151 7.98 -6.80 7.01
N GLU A 152 8.18 -7.80 6.16
CA GLU A 152 9.30 -8.74 6.25
C GLU A 152 10.65 -8.03 6.14
N GLY A 153 10.76 -7.06 5.23
CA GLY A 153 11.95 -6.21 5.09
C GLY A 153 12.23 -5.39 6.35
N VAL A 154 11.20 -4.78 6.94
CA VAL A 154 11.31 -4.05 8.22
C VAL A 154 11.79 -4.98 9.33
N MET A 155 11.18 -6.15 9.48
CA MET A 155 11.51 -7.11 10.53
C MET A 155 12.95 -7.61 10.40
N VAL A 156 13.39 -8.04 9.20
CA VAL A 156 14.75 -8.58 9.01
C VAL A 156 15.82 -7.51 9.18
N LEU A 157 15.59 -6.30 8.65
CA LEU A 157 16.56 -5.21 8.77
C LEU A 157 16.67 -4.68 10.20
N ALA A 158 15.54 -4.53 10.90
CA ALA A 158 15.53 -4.16 12.31
C ALA A 158 16.26 -5.21 13.17
N ARG A 159 16.01 -6.50 12.93
CA ARG A 159 16.71 -7.60 13.62
C ARG A 159 18.22 -7.55 13.38
N ALA A 160 18.65 -7.32 12.13
CA ALA A 160 20.07 -7.19 11.79
C ALA A 160 20.75 -6.01 12.50
N TYR A 161 20.07 -4.87 12.59
CA TYR A 161 20.59 -3.72 13.34
C TYR A 161 20.66 -3.98 14.84
N VAL A 162 19.64 -4.63 15.42
CA VAL A 162 19.63 -4.98 16.84
C VAL A 162 20.75 -5.98 17.18
N SER A 163 20.94 -7.03 16.39
CA SER A 163 22.00 -8.01 16.61
C SER A 163 23.41 -7.43 16.47
N SER A 164 23.55 -6.36 15.67
CA SER A 164 24.79 -5.59 15.54
C SER A 164 24.97 -4.48 16.60
N GLY A 165 24.07 -4.42 17.60
CA GLY A 165 24.11 -3.40 18.66
C GLY A 165 23.65 -1.99 18.24
N ASN A 166 23.13 -1.81 17.03
CA ASN A 166 22.73 -0.52 16.49
C ASN A 166 21.23 -0.25 16.68
N ALA A 167 20.82 -0.05 17.94
CA ALA A 167 19.43 0.25 18.30
C ALA A 167 18.89 1.52 17.61
N LYS A 168 19.74 2.52 17.33
CA LYS A 168 19.35 3.76 16.64
C LYS A 168 18.94 3.48 15.20
N ALA A 169 19.72 2.68 14.46
CA ALA A 169 19.39 2.30 13.09
C ALA A 169 18.12 1.43 13.04
N ALA A 170 17.96 0.48 13.96
CA ALA A 170 16.74 -0.30 14.07
C ALA A 170 15.50 0.59 14.27
N ARG A 171 15.56 1.58 15.17
CA ARG A 171 14.46 2.56 15.34
C ARG A 171 14.18 3.37 14.08
N SER A 172 15.22 3.79 13.35
CA SER A 172 15.04 4.57 12.12
C SER A 172 14.25 3.83 11.04
N VAL A 173 14.29 2.49 11.05
CA VAL A 173 13.51 1.62 10.15
C VAL A 173 12.11 1.36 10.71
N LEU A 174 12.02 1.07 12.02
CA LEU A 174 10.76 0.70 12.67
C LEU A 174 9.77 1.86 12.77
N SER A 175 10.21 3.02 13.25
CA SER A 175 9.34 4.16 13.58
C SER A 175 8.47 4.65 12.42
N PRO A 176 9.01 5.01 11.23
CA PRO A 176 8.18 5.52 10.14
C PRO A 176 7.18 4.47 9.64
N PHE A 177 7.62 3.21 9.53
CA PHE A 177 6.74 2.11 9.13
C PHE A 177 5.63 1.87 10.15
N TRP A 178 5.99 1.77 11.44
CA TRP A 178 5.05 1.49 12.52
C TRP A 178 3.96 2.55 12.65
N ARG A 179 4.29 3.83 12.46
CA ARG A 179 3.32 4.93 12.58
C ARG A 179 2.19 4.84 11.57
N THR A 180 2.44 4.33 10.36
CA THR A 180 1.50 4.48 9.24
C THR A 180 1.07 3.18 8.58
N ALA A 181 1.79 2.08 8.78
CA ALA A 181 1.49 0.81 8.13
C ALA A 181 0.15 0.23 8.58
N ILE A 182 -0.68 -0.18 7.62
CA ILE A 182 -1.88 -0.95 7.89
C ILE A 182 -1.44 -2.41 8.02
N LEU A 183 -1.57 -2.97 9.23
CA LEU A 183 -1.13 -4.32 9.56
C LEU A 183 -2.30 -5.18 9.99
N GLU A 184 -2.24 -6.46 9.64
CA GLU A 184 -3.09 -7.47 10.25
C GLU A 184 -2.72 -7.64 11.74
N ALA A 185 -3.67 -8.14 12.54
CA ALA A 185 -3.45 -8.30 13.98
C ALA A 185 -2.25 -9.21 14.31
N LYS A 186 -2.00 -10.24 13.48
CA LYS A 186 -0.87 -11.15 13.63
C LYS A 186 0.48 -10.43 13.47
N ASP A 187 0.61 -9.57 12.46
CA ASP A 187 1.86 -8.89 12.12
C ASP A 187 2.13 -7.76 13.11
N GLU A 188 1.08 -7.05 13.52
CA GLU A 188 1.14 -6.06 14.59
C GLU A 188 1.63 -6.67 15.91
N THR A 189 1.08 -7.82 16.28
CA THR A 189 1.48 -8.55 17.50
C THR A 189 2.92 -9.06 17.39
N ALA A 190 3.32 -9.57 16.22
CA ALA A 190 4.68 -10.03 15.99
C ALA A 190 5.71 -8.90 16.13
N LEU A 191 5.44 -7.73 15.54
CA LEU A 191 6.32 -6.55 15.65
C LEU A 191 6.39 -6.04 17.09
N ILE A 192 5.25 -5.92 17.78
CA ILE A 192 5.23 -5.51 19.20
C ILE A 192 6.04 -6.48 20.05
N LYS A 193 5.87 -7.79 19.83
CA LYS A 193 6.58 -8.83 20.59
C LYS A 193 8.09 -8.71 20.43
N GLU A 194 8.58 -8.44 19.21
CA GLU A 194 10.00 -8.40 18.92
C GLU A 194 10.64 -7.03 19.22
N PHE A 195 9.94 -5.94 18.91
CA PHE A 195 10.50 -4.58 18.91
C PHE A 195 9.70 -3.55 19.73
N GLY A 196 8.64 -3.95 20.42
CA GLY A 196 7.73 -3.03 21.11
C GLY A 196 8.42 -2.11 22.13
N SER A 197 9.44 -2.60 22.84
CA SER A 197 10.26 -1.81 23.76
C SER A 197 11.28 -0.89 23.08
N LEU A 198 11.63 -1.18 21.83
CA LEU A 198 12.57 -0.40 21.03
C LEU A 198 11.87 0.78 20.37
N VAL A 199 10.60 0.62 19.97
CA VAL A 199 9.76 1.66 19.41
C VAL A 199 9.37 2.67 20.50
N PRO A 200 9.61 3.98 20.29
CA PRO A 200 9.26 5.02 21.26
C PRO A 200 7.76 5.06 21.60
N ALA A 201 7.42 5.38 22.85
CA ALA A 201 6.04 5.59 23.29
C ALA A 201 5.30 6.64 22.44
N ALA A 202 5.99 7.66 21.94
CA ALA A 202 5.42 8.67 21.05
C ALA A 202 4.98 8.10 19.68
N ASP A 203 5.65 7.07 19.17
CA ASP A 203 5.27 6.41 17.91
C ASP A 203 4.11 5.44 18.12
N HIS A 204 4.08 4.74 19.26
CA HIS A 204 2.90 3.99 19.69
C HIS A 204 1.69 4.90 19.84
N ARG A 205 1.88 6.08 20.43
CA ARG A 205 0.83 7.09 20.61
C ARG A 205 0.30 7.60 19.28
N PHE A 206 1.18 7.97 18.36
CA PHE A 206 0.78 8.39 17.02
C PHE A 206 -0.01 7.30 16.28
N ARG A 207 0.50 6.06 16.30
CA ARG A 207 -0.20 4.92 15.68
C ARG A 207 -1.58 4.72 16.31
N MET A 208 -1.67 4.74 17.64
CA MET A 208 -2.92 4.57 18.37
C MET A 208 -3.99 5.56 17.91
N GLU A 209 -3.67 6.86 17.91
CA GLU A 209 -4.63 7.90 17.50
C GLU A 209 -4.99 7.78 16.02
N ARG A 210 -4.01 7.52 15.15
CA ARG A 210 -4.26 7.25 13.73
C ARG A 210 -5.20 6.06 13.51
N MET A 211 -5.06 5.00 14.31
CA MET A 211 -5.94 3.83 14.23
C MET A 211 -7.36 4.16 14.70
N PHE A 212 -7.53 5.04 15.69
CA PHE A 212 -8.88 5.52 16.05
C PHE A 212 -9.50 6.35 14.93
N TYR A 213 -8.77 7.29 14.33
CA TYR A 213 -9.28 8.07 13.18
C TYR A 213 -9.69 7.20 11.98
N ALA A 214 -9.03 6.06 11.81
CA ALA A 214 -9.33 5.10 10.75
C ALA A 214 -10.34 4.01 11.16
N ASP A 215 -11.09 4.20 12.26
CA ASP A 215 -12.07 3.24 12.81
C ASP A 215 -11.49 1.85 13.16
N ARG A 216 -10.18 1.74 13.33
CA ARG A 216 -9.47 0.49 13.70
C ARG A 216 -9.31 0.37 15.22
N VAL A 217 -10.41 0.49 15.95
CA VAL A 217 -10.47 0.51 17.43
C VAL A 217 -9.67 -0.62 18.08
N SER A 218 -9.83 -1.87 17.61
CA SER A 218 -9.10 -3.03 18.17
C SER A 218 -7.59 -2.94 18.01
N SER A 219 -7.10 -2.30 16.95
CA SER A 219 -5.67 -2.07 16.71
C SER A 219 -5.15 -0.95 17.62
N ALA A 220 -5.90 0.13 17.77
CA ALA A 220 -5.57 1.20 18.71
C ALA A 220 -5.46 0.68 20.15
N LEU A 221 -6.43 -0.13 20.60
CA LEU A 221 -6.44 -0.71 21.95
C LEU A 221 -5.23 -1.62 22.22
N ARG A 222 -4.74 -2.37 21.21
CA ARG A 222 -3.55 -3.24 21.37
C ARG A 222 -2.28 -2.47 21.69
N VAL A 223 -2.15 -1.23 21.21
CA VAL A 223 -0.95 -0.41 21.40
C VAL A 223 -1.10 0.62 22.52
N ALA A 224 -2.29 0.79 23.09
CA ALA A 224 -2.61 1.87 24.04
C ALA A 224 -1.75 1.82 25.32
N GLY A 225 -1.46 0.63 25.83
CA GLY A 225 -0.55 0.45 26.97
C GLY A 225 0.88 0.90 26.66
N LEU A 226 1.40 0.54 25.48
CA LEU A 226 2.74 0.94 25.02
C LEU A 226 2.83 2.45 24.73
N ALA A 227 1.71 3.05 24.35
CA ALA A 227 1.56 4.49 24.17
C ALA A 227 1.44 5.28 25.49
N GLY A 228 1.32 4.60 26.64
CA GLY A 228 1.03 5.26 27.92
C GLY A 228 -0.33 5.96 27.94
N ALA A 229 -1.29 5.46 27.16
CA ALA A 229 -2.50 6.17 26.76
C ALA A 229 -3.79 5.36 26.95
N GLN A 230 -3.75 4.34 27.83
CA GLN A 230 -4.83 3.37 28.00
C GLN A 230 -6.19 4.02 28.29
N GLN A 231 -6.23 4.99 29.22
CA GLN A 231 -7.48 5.64 29.61
C GLN A 231 -8.08 6.47 28.47
N LEU A 232 -7.26 7.14 27.64
CA LEU A 232 -7.75 7.78 26.42
C LEU A 232 -8.33 6.73 25.47
N ALA A 233 -7.60 5.64 25.20
CA ALA A 233 -8.03 4.63 24.26
C ALA A 233 -9.36 3.97 24.68
N ASP A 234 -9.50 3.63 25.95
CA ASP A 234 -10.73 3.05 26.50
C ASP A 234 -11.91 4.04 26.39
N ALA A 235 -11.67 5.33 26.67
CA ALA A 235 -12.68 6.37 26.54
C ALA A 235 -13.10 6.61 25.09
N TRP A 236 -12.14 6.64 24.15
CA TRP A 236 -12.41 6.81 22.73
C TRP A 236 -13.18 5.61 22.18
N ALA A 237 -12.73 4.38 22.48
CA ALA A 237 -13.45 3.16 22.08
C ALA A 237 -14.87 3.09 22.66
N ALA A 238 -15.11 3.63 23.86
CA ALA A 238 -16.45 3.73 24.44
C ALA A 238 -17.31 4.79 23.74
N ALA A 239 -16.73 5.94 23.40
CA ALA A 239 -17.39 6.99 22.63
C ALA A 239 -17.80 6.52 21.22
N ASP A 240 -16.91 5.81 20.51
CA ASP A 240 -17.17 5.30 19.16
C ASP A 240 -18.37 4.35 19.14
N ARG A 241 -18.46 3.49 20.17
CA ARG A 241 -19.51 2.48 20.34
C ARG A 241 -20.79 3.02 21.00
N SER A 242 -20.85 4.32 21.31
CA SER A 242 -21.95 4.92 22.08
C SER A 242 -22.25 4.18 23.40
N ASP A 243 -21.20 3.73 24.10
CA ASP A 243 -21.35 3.06 25.39
C ASP A 243 -21.95 4.01 26.43
N LYS A 244 -22.82 3.50 27.31
CA LYS A 244 -23.44 4.26 28.41
C LYS A 244 -22.42 4.92 29.36
N ASN A 245 -21.20 4.38 29.44
CA ASN A 245 -20.12 4.91 30.27
C ASN A 245 -19.20 5.89 29.53
N ALA A 246 -19.41 6.15 28.23
CA ALA A 246 -18.52 6.98 27.42
C ALA A 246 -18.24 8.35 28.05
N ALA A 247 -19.28 9.07 28.49
CA ALA A 247 -19.14 10.37 29.16
C ALA A 247 -18.28 10.28 30.44
N LYS A 248 -18.48 9.23 31.24
CA LYS A 248 -17.71 9.01 32.48
C LYS A 248 -16.24 8.75 32.15
N LEU A 249 -15.96 7.90 31.17
CA LEU A 249 -14.60 7.55 30.75
C LEU A 249 -13.87 8.76 30.13
N LEU A 250 -14.53 9.52 29.25
CA LEU A 250 -13.98 10.76 28.67
C LEU A 250 -13.63 11.79 29.75
N LYS A 251 -14.45 11.92 30.80
CA LYS A 251 -14.13 12.81 31.92
C LYS A 251 -12.94 12.31 32.76
N ALA A 252 -12.78 11.00 32.86
CA ALA A 252 -11.74 10.36 33.66
C ALA A 252 -10.35 10.31 32.98
N VAL A 253 -10.24 10.64 31.69
CA VAL A 253 -8.95 10.67 30.98
C VAL A 253 -8.00 11.66 31.68
N PRO A 254 -6.81 11.24 32.16
CA PRO A 254 -5.84 12.12 32.81
C PRO A 254 -5.31 13.19 31.86
N ALA A 255 -4.95 14.37 32.39
CA ALA A 255 -4.45 15.50 31.58
C ALA A 255 -3.26 15.12 30.68
N ALA A 256 -2.33 14.29 31.19
CA ALA A 256 -1.17 13.81 30.44
C ALA A 256 -1.52 12.97 29.19
N GLN A 257 -2.75 12.43 29.11
CA GLN A 257 -3.22 11.66 27.96
C GLN A 257 -4.16 12.46 27.05
N ARG A 258 -4.45 13.73 27.34
CA ARG A 258 -5.36 14.56 26.54
C ARG A 258 -4.62 15.24 25.37
N SER A 259 -4.37 14.49 24.30
CA SER A 259 -3.86 15.02 23.02
C SER A 259 -5.00 15.59 22.17
N ALA A 260 -4.71 15.94 20.90
CA ALA A 260 -5.75 16.23 19.91
C ALA A 260 -6.82 15.13 19.88
N GLY A 261 -6.44 13.84 19.81
CA GLY A 261 -7.38 12.72 19.81
C GLY A 261 -8.42 12.73 20.93
N TYR A 262 -8.09 13.27 22.11
CA TYR A 262 -9.07 13.45 23.19
C TYR A 262 -10.20 14.41 22.83
N PHE A 263 -9.85 15.57 22.28
CA PHE A 263 -10.84 16.57 21.86
C PHE A 263 -11.66 16.04 20.68
N PHE A 264 -11.04 15.29 19.78
CA PHE A 264 -11.76 14.64 18.68
C PHE A 264 -12.81 13.65 19.20
N ALA A 265 -12.41 12.69 20.04
CA ALA A 265 -13.31 11.70 20.61
C ALA A 265 -14.48 12.35 21.39
N GLN A 266 -14.20 13.43 22.12
CA GLN A 266 -15.22 14.17 22.86
C GLN A 266 -16.16 14.95 21.94
N ALA A 267 -15.65 15.59 20.88
CA ALA A 267 -16.47 16.30 19.90
C ALA A 267 -17.39 15.33 19.15
N GLU A 268 -16.83 14.21 18.68
CA GLU A 268 -17.58 13.19 17.96
C GLU A 268 -18.68 12.57 18.85
N TYR A 269 -18.36 12.27 20.11
CA TYR A 269 -19.34 11.81 21.10
C TYR A 269 -20.50 12.79 21.25
N LEU A 270 -20.21 14.09 21.49
CA LEU A 270 -21.24 15.11 21.66
C LEU A 270 -22.08 15.30 20.39
N ARG A 271 -21.45 15.25 19.21
CA ARG A 271 -22.14 15.29 17.93
C ARG A 271 -23.10 14.11 17.76
N LYS A 272 -22.69 12.88 18.13
CA LYS A 272 -23.57 11.70 18.12
C LYS A 272 -24.76 11.83 19.09
N GLN A 273 -24.61 12.60 20.17
CA GLN A 273 -25.71 12.97 21.09
C GLN A 273 -26.52 14.20 20.62
N GLN A 274 -26.26 14.72 19.42
CA GLN A 274 -26.88 15.92 18.86
C GLN A 274 -26.63 17.21 19.68
N ASP A 275 -25.64 17.22 20.57
CA ASP A 275 -25.14 18.41 21.26
C ASP A 275 -24.07 19.11 20.41
N PHE A 276 -24.50 19.78 19.36
CA PHE A 276 -23.61 20.44 18.41
C PHE A 276 -22.90 21.66 19.00
N ALA A 277 -23.55 22.38 19.92
CA ALA A 277 -22.95 23.52 20.60
C ALA A 277 -21.80 23.07 21.52
N GLY A 278 -22.03 21.99 22.28
CA GLY A 278 -20.98 21.35 23.08
C GLY A 278 -19.84 20.82 22.22
N ALA A 279 -20.15 20.10 21.13
CA ALA A 279 -19.13 19.61 20.19
C ALA A 279 -18.28 20.75 19.62
N ALA A 280 -18.90 21.87 19.23
CA ALA A 280 -18.19 23.03 18.71
C ALA A 280 -17.25 23.66 19.75
N ALA A 281 -17.71 23.79 20.99
CA ALA A 281 -16.89 24.30 22.08
C ALA A 281 -15.67 23.41 22.38
N VAL A 282 -15.77 22.10 22.13
CA VAL A 282 -14.67 21.14 22.27
C VAL A 282 -13.68 21.25 21.12
N VAL A 283 -14.16 21.31 19.88
CA VAL A 283 -13.31 21.48 18.69
C VAL A 283 -12.47 22.77 18.79
N MET A 284 -13.05 23.87 19.28
CA MET A 284 -12.33 25.13 19.46
C MET A 284 -11.22 25.08 20.54
N LYS A 285 -11.21 24.07 21.41
CA LYS A 285 -10.15 23.84 22.41
C LYS A 285 -9.05 22.93 21.90
N ALA A 286 -9.25 22.25 20.78
CA ALA A 286 -8.24 21.38 20.21
C ALA A 286 -7.04 22.20 19.70
N PRO A 287 -5.82 21.63 19.68
CA PRO A 287 -4.68 22.26 19.04
C PRO A 287 -4.98 22.63 17.59
N ALA A 288 -4.59 23.83 17.15
CA ALA A 288 -4.77 24.27 15.76
C ALA A 288 -3.62 23.81 14.84
N ASP A 289 -2.45 23.53 15.41
CA ASP A 289 -1.27 23.13 14.66
C ASP A 289 -1.42 21.69 14.14
N ARG A 290 -1.26 21.55 12.82
CA ARG A 290 -1.45 20.33 12.04
C ARG A 290 -0.57 19.19 12.52
N ASP A 291 0.63 19.50 13.04
CA ASP A 291 1.58 18.48 13.48
C ASP A 291 1.09 17.73 14.73
N PHE A 292 0.21 18.33 15.53
CA PHE A 292 -0.39 17.70 16.71
C PHE A 292 -1.68 16.92 16.41
N LEU A 293 -2.27 17.10 15.21
CA LEU A 293 -3.55 16.49 14.87
C LEU A 293 -3.45 15.00 14.52
N VAL A 294 -2.23 14.50 14.23
CA VAL A 294 -1.92 13.15 13.75
C VAL A 294 -2.52 12.82 12.37
N ASP A 295 -3.81 13.12 12.16
CA ASP A 295 -4.53 13.04 10.90
C ASP A 295 -5.38 14.30 10.67
N PRO A 296 -4.80 15.37 10.06
CA PRO A 296 -5.53 16.60 9.79
C PRO A 296 -6.76 16.44 8.88
N ASP A 297 -6.79 15.40 8.03
CA ASP A 297 -7.89 15.17 7.11
C ASP A 297 -9.11 14.61 7.86
N ALA A 298 -8.88 13.69 8.81
CA ALA A 298 -9.94 13.23 9.72
C ALA A 298 -10.56 14.39 10.52
N TRP A 299 -9.73 15.30 11.02
CA TRP A 299 -10.18 16.52 11.68
C TRP A 299 -11.03 17.42 10.78
N TRP A 300 -10.61 17.61 9.53
CA TRP A 300 -11.39 18.39 8.57
C TRP A 300 -12.77 17.77 8.31
N VAL A 301 -12.85 16.44 8.20
CA VAL A 301 -14.13 15.74 8.05
C VAL A 301 -15.05 16.04 9.23
N GLU A 302 -14.57 15.90 10.46
CA GLU A 302 -15.37 16.16 11.66
C GLU A 302 -15.82 17.63 11.75
N ARG A 303 -14.91 18.60 11.51
CA ARG A 303 -15.23 20.03 11.47
C ARG A 303 -16.30 20.35 10.44
N ARG A 304 -16.19 19.76 9.24
CA ARG A 304 -17.15 19.98 8.15
C ARG A 304 -18.53 19.40 8.45
N VAL A 305 -18.60 18.21 9.03
CA VAL A 305 -19.89 17.61 9.44
C VAL A 305 -20.53 18.50 10.50
N LEU A 306 -19.80 18.84 11.56
CA LEU A 306 -20.30 19.70 12.62
C LEU A 306 -20.74 21.09 12.13
N SER A 307 -19.99 21.69 11.22
CA SER A 307 -20.36 22.98 10.61
C SER A 307 -21.69 22.91 9.87
N ARG A 308 -22.00 21.80 9.17
CA ARG A 308 -23.29 21.64 8.48
C ARG A 308 -24.43 21.53 9.47
N GLU A 309 -24.27 20.74 10.52
CA GLU A 309 -25.27 20.60 11.59
C GLU A 309 -25.57 21.94 12.28
N LEU A 310 -24.56 22.78 12.48
CA LEU A 310 -24.73 24.13 13.05
C LEU A 310 -25.46 25.08 12.10
N VAL A 311 -25.17 25.02 10.80
CA VAL A 311 -25.88 25.79 9.75
C VAL A 311 -27.35 25.42 9.72
N ASP A 312 -27.67 24.13 9.78
CA ASP A 312 -29.06 23.64 9.77
C ASP A 312 -29.85 24.10 11.01
N ARG A 313 -29.15 24.39 12.11
CA ARG A 313 -29.73 24.99 13.33
C ARG A 313 -29.71 26.52 13.36
N GLY A 314 -29.20 27.17 12.31
CA GLY A 314 -29.14 28.63 12.19
C GLY A 314 -27.92 29.30 12.87
N ASP A 315 -26.99 28.53 13.47
CA ASP A 315 -25.78 29.09 14.09
C ASP A 315 -24.64 29.24 13.07
N MET A 316 -24.84 30.17 12.13
CA MET A 316 -23.88 30.47 11.06
C MET A 316 -22.53 30.97 11.60
N LYS A 317 -22.56 31.71 12.72
CA LYS A 317 -21.36 32.32 13.29
C LYS A 317 -20.42 31.27 13.86
N THR A 318 -20.96 30.29 14.60
CA THR A 318 -20.16 29.18 15.13
C THR A 318 -19.71 28.25 14.01
N ALA A 319 -20.58 27.95 13.04
CA ALA A 319 -20.24 27.13 11.87
C ALA A 319 -19.00 27.67 11.13
N TYR A 320 -18.97 28.98 10.83
CA TYR A 320 -17.83 29.61 10.17
C TYR A 320 -16.54 29.52 10.99
N LYS A 321 -16.63 29.75 12.30
CA LYS A 321 -15.46 29.66 13.19
C LYS A 321 -14.85 28.27 13.20
N ILE A 322 -15.68 27.22 13.21
CA ILE A 322 -15.22 25.82 13.26
C ILE A 322 -14.40 25.43 12.02
N VAL A 323 -14.77 25.93 10.84
CA VAL A 323 -14.04 25.60 9.60
C VAL A 323 -12.83 26.52 9.35
N ALA A 324 -12.74 27.66 10.04
CA ALA A 324 -11.64 28.61 9.92
C ALA A 324 -10.46 28.32 10.88
N THR A 325 -10.70 27.53 11.93
CA THR A 325 -9.66 26.91 12.79
C THR A 325 -9.12 25.64 12.16
#